data_AF-A0A2E6KDD6-F1
#
_entry.id   AF-A0A2E6KDD6-F1
#
_cell.length_a   1.000
_cell.length_b   1.000
_cell.length_c   1.000
_cell.angle_alpha   90.00
_cell.angle_beta   90.00
_cell.angle_gamma   90.00
#
_symmetry.space_group_name_H-M   'P 1'
#
loop_
_entity.id
_entity.type
_entity.pdbx_description
1 polymer ?
#
loop_
_entity_poly.entity_id
_entity_poly.type
_entity_poly.pdbx_seq_one_letter_code
_entity_poly.pdbx_strand_id
1 'polypeptide(L)'
;MLDSTMLNLKNITLEGPDLSGKTTLMSQIHKETNNKYNIIDRSTMSAMVYSTYYDRPNVKLLERQLRNELNNLNNRTIILMPDIKVLNNRYNDRGDEIQNWEDIIAINNLYEQIIKKFGKFSTLKVIRSDQPLQEALDYLETSGENIPQEVLLNAIASDDEAYPVKLEVDLGDGFMTAINDAFDFESEKEYYTKILSKMLTTITKENIGDNPYGTRQDPKKTRRYIYADDSCIALFHMMYREDRLNFYATLRSSDVVNIFEHDYKFLKYLCGECAKAVGIKDYEIPKETTLSVIIHSAHII
;
A
#
# COMPACT_ATOMS: atom_id res chain seq x y z
N MET A 1 -24.43 -2.73 -4.27
CA MET A 1 -23.15 -2.94 -4.99
C MET A 1 -22.10 -2.47 -4.02
N LEU A 2 -21.33 -3.39 -3.44
CA LEU A 2 -20.38 -3.06 -2.35
C LEU A 2 -19.26 -2.19 -2.92
N ASP A 3 -18.98 -1.11 -2.20
CA ASP A 3 -17.91 -0.13 -2.38
C ASP A 3 -16.54 -0.83 -2.44
N SER A 4 -16.15 -1.35 -3.62
CA SER A 4 -14.87 -2.04 -3.77
C SER A 4 -13.78 -1.00 -4.05
N THR A 5 -13.46 -0.22 -3.02
CA THR A 5 -12.22 0.58 -3.02
C THR A 5 -11.06 -0.41 -3.15
N MET A 6 -10.42 -0.49 -4.31
CA MET A 6 -9.36 -1.46 -4.57
C MET A 6 -7.99 -0.81 -4.39
N LEU A 7 -7.11 -1.51 -3.69
CA LEU A 7 -5.71 -1.11 -3.56
C LEU A 7 -5.04 -1.19 -4.93
N ASN A 8 -4.42 -0.08 -5.36
CA ASN A 8 -3.70 -0.05 -6.63
C ASN A 8 -2.34 -0.75 -6.48
N LEU A 9 -2.29 -2.07 -6.68
CA LEU A 9 -1.03 -2.81 -6.54
C LEU A 9 -0.02 -2.34 -7.60
N LYS A 10 1.09 -1.76 -7.13
CA LYS A 10 2.14 -1.18 -7.97
C LYS A 10 3.19 -2.21 -8.34
N ASN A 11 3.68 -2.98 -7.37
CA ASN A 11 4.74 -3.96 -7.58
C ASN A 11 4.47 -5.24 -6.82
N ILE A 12 4.73 -6.37 -7.48
CA ILE A 12 4.80 -7.68 -6.85
C ILE A 12 6.24 -8.17 -6.93
N THR A 13 6.90 -8.36 -5.80
CA THR A 13 8.25 -8.93 -5.76
C THR A 13 8.16 -10.42 -5.50
N LEU A 14 8.86 -11.22 -6.31
CA LEU A 14 9.12 -12.63 -6.01
C LEU A 14 10.51 -12.78 -5.39
N GLU A 15 10.57 -13.44 -4.25
CA GLU A 15 11.79 -13.67 -3.47
C GLU A 15 11.98 -15.17 -3.16
N GLY A 16 13.20 -15.54 -2.77
CA GLY A 16 13.55 -16.90 -2.36
C GLY A 16 14.91 -17.36 -2.88
N PRO A 17 15.42 -18.49 -2.36
CA PRO A 17 16.70 -19.06 -2.77
C PRO A 17 16.69 -19.44 -4.25
N ASP A 18 17.87 -19.72 -4.81
CA ASP A 18 17.95 -20.32 -6.13
C ASP A 18 17.26 -21.69 -6.15
N LEU A 19 16.80 -22.11 -7.33
CA LEU A 19 15.97 -23.30 -7.54
C LEU A 19 14.59 -23.29 -6.86
N SER A 20 14.15 -22.17 -6.24
CA SER A 20 12.83 -22.12 -5.58
C SER A 20 11.63 -22.13 -6.53
N GLY A 21 11.83 -21.81 -7.81
CA GLY A 21 10.77 -21.81 -8.84
C GLY A 21 10.16 -20.44 -9.15
N LYS A 22 10.82 -19.34 -8.77
CA LYS A 22 10.36 -17.95 -9.01
C LYS A 22 9.95 -17.69 -10.46
N THR A 23 10.83 -17.98 -11.41
CA THR A 23 10.58 -17.73 -12.84
C THR A 23 9.35 -18.47 -13.34
N THR A 24 9.14 -19.70 -12.88
CA THR A 24 7.94 -20.49 -13.21
C THR A 24 6.69 -19.84 -12.64
N LEU A 25 6.70 -19.47 -11.35
CA LEU A 25 5.55 -18.81 -10.72
C LEU A 25 5.24 -17.47 -11.40
N MET A 26 6.26 -16.65 -11.69
CA MET A 26 6.11 -15.37 -12.40
C MET A 26 5.37 -15.56 -13.72
N SER A 27 5.83 -16.51 -14.55
CA SER A 27 5.19 -16.80 -15.84
C SER A 27 3.75 -17.27 -15.68
N GLN A 28 3.45 -18.03 -14.64
CA GLN A 28 2.09 -18.51 -14.37
C GLN A 28 1.18 -17.36 -13.92
N ILE A 29 1.62 -16.49 -13.00
CA ILE A 29 0.85 -15.32 -12.58
C ILE A 29 0.57 -14.40 -13.77
N HIS A 30 1.55 -14.11 -14.62
CA HIS A 30 1.34 -13.29 -15.81
C HIS A 30 0.30 -13.89 -16.77
N LYS A 31 0.32 -15.21 -16.94
CA LYS A 31 -0.64 -15.93 -17.77
C LYS A 31 -2.06 -15.84 -17.20
N GLU A 32 -2.24 -16.16 -15.92
CA GLU A 32 -3.57 -16.19 -15.29
C GLU A 32 -4.16 -14.78 -15.11
N THR A 33 -3.32 -13.78 -14.87
CA THR A 33 -3.75 -12.39 -14.61
C THR A 33 -3.73 -11.51 -15.86
N ASN A 34 -3.43 -12.07 -17.03
CA ASN A 34 -3.28 -11.35 -18.29
C ASN A 34 -2.36 -10.11 -18.16
N ASN A 35 -1.20 -10.28 -17.51
CA ASN A 35 -0.22 -9.22 -17.26
C ASN A 35 -0.76 -8.01 -16.47
N LYS A 36 -1.77 -8.21 -15.61
CA LYS A 36 -2.31 -7.16 -14.73
C LYS A 36 -1.24 -6.52 -13.84
N TYR A 37 -0.27 -7.30 -13.38
CA TYR A 37 0.70 -6.87 -12.37
C TYR A 37 2.09 -6.66 -12.94
N ASN A 38 2.78 -5.65 -12.40
CA ASN A 38 4.23 -5.48 -12.57
C ASN A 38 4.96 -6.39 -11.58
N ILE A 39 5.55 -7.49 -12.07
CA ILE A 39 6.26 -8.46 -11.23
C ILE A 39 7.78 -8.25 -11.36
N ILE A 40 8.46 -8.19 -10.22
CA ILE A 40 9.90 -8.00 -10.09
C ILE A 40 10.51 -9.31 -9.55
N ASP A 41 11.46 -9.87 -10.27
CA ASP A 41 12.27 -11.00 -9.79
C ASP A 41 13.42 -10.48 -8.93
N ARG A 42 13.30 -10.65 -7.61
CA ARG A 42 14.22 -10.16 -6.56
C ARG A 42 14.24 -8.63 -6.36
N SER A 43 14.18 -8.17 -5.11
CA SER A 43 14.34 -6.76 -4.72
C SER A 43 15.35 -6.60 -3.57
N THR A 44 15.09 -5.64 -2.69
CA THR A 44 15.88 -5.32 -1.50
C THR A 44 16.07 -6.51 -0.56
N MET A 45 15.10 -7.43 -0.48
CA MET A 45 15.24 -8.62 0.39
C MET A 45 16.34 -9.55 -0.11
N SER A 46 16.34 -9.92 -1.40
CA SER A 46 17.46 -10.64 -2.01
C SER A 46 18.79 -9.89 -1.82
N ALA A 47 18.81 -8.57 -2.04
CA ALA A 47 20.02 -7.78 -1.84
C ALA A 47 20.53 -7.87 -0.39
N MET A 48 19.64 -7.90 0.59
CA MET A 48 19.98 -8.07 2.01
C MET A 48 20.52 -9.48 2.30
N VAL A 49 19.90 -10.53 1.75
CA VAL A 49 20.39 -11.92 1.87
C VAL A 49 21.81 -12.02 1.35
N TYR A 50 22.04 -11.61 0.11
CA TYR A 50 23.34 -11.74 -0.53
C TYR A 50 24.39 -10.82 0.09
N SER A 51 24.00 -9.62 0.54
CA SER A 51 24.91 -8.75 1.29
C SER A 51 25.33 -9.38 2.61
N THR A 52 24.43 -10.09 3.28
CA THR A 52 24.76 -10.82 4.52
C THR A 52 25.66 -12.01 4.22
N TYR A 53 25.33 -12.81 3.21
CA TYR A 53 26.08 -13.99 2.81
C TYR A 53 27.53 -13.65 2.40
N TYR A 54 27.72 -12.57 1.63
CA TYR A 54 29.04 -12.13 1.15
C TYR A 54 29.72 -11.08 2.06
N ASP A 55 29.26 -10.90 3.31
CA ASP A 55 29.80 -9.94 4.28
C ASP A 55 30.00 -8.50 3.74
N ARG A 56 28.95 -7.97 3.09
CA ARG A 56 28.93 -6.62 2.52
C ARG A 56 28.44 -5.58 3.54
N PRO A 57 28.97 -4.35 3.55
CA PRO A 57 28.81 -3.41 4.66
C PRO A 57 27.41 -2.76 4.82
N ASN A 58 26.51 -2.89 3.84
CA ASN A 58 25.30 -2.07 3.74
C ASN A 58 24.00 -2.76 4.23
N VAL A 59 24.09 -3.87 4.97
CA VAL A 59 22.91 -4.64 5.41
C VAL A 59 21.90 -3.80 6.19
N LYS A 60 22.34 -2.88 7.06
CA LYS A 60 21.43 -1.99 7.81
C LYS A 60 20.65 -1.02 6.93
N LEU A 61 21.27 -0.52 5.85
CA LEU A 61 20.58 0.35 4.89
C LEU A 61 19.49 -0.43 4.15
N LEU A 62 19.83 -1.64 3.70
CA LEU A 62 18.91 -2.54 3.01
C LEU A 62 17.74 -2.95 3.93
N GLU A 63 18.00 -3.16 5.21
CA GLU A 63 16.94 -3.44 6.18
C GLU A 63 15.93 -2.30 6.27
N ARG A 64 16.41 -1.05 6.36
CA ARG A 64 15.54 0.14 6.38
C ARG A 64 14.75 0.28 5.08
N GLN A 65 15.39 0.02 3.94
CA GLN A 65 14.72 0.05 2.63
C GLN A 65 13.64 -1.03 2.53
N LEU A 66 13.92 -2.24 3.02
CA LEU A 66 12.95 -3.34 3.04
C LEU A 66 11.74 -2.99 3.91
N ARG A 67 11.95 -2.41 5.10
CA ARG A 67 10.83 -1.92 5.94
C ARG A 67 9.97 -0.90 5.21
N ASN A 68 10.57 0.04 4.49
CA ASN A 68 9.82 1.01 3.69
C ASN A 68 9.05 0.35 2.54
N GLU A 69 9.62 -0.68 1.90
CA GLU A 69 8.94 -1.47 0.87
C GLU A 69 7.75 -2.23 1.44
N LEU A 70 7.91 -2.85 2.61
CA LEU A 70 6.86 -3.63 3.28
C LEU A 70 5.78 -2.75 3.92
N ASN A 71 6.11 -1.53 4.35
CA ASN A 71 5.13 -0.56 4.85
C ASN A 71 4.33 0.14 3.73
N ASN A 72 4.68 -0.10 2.47
CA ASN A 72 3.88 0.35 1.34
C ASN A 72 2.86 -0.73 0.97
N LEU A 73 1.60 -0.53 1.34
CA LEU A 73 0.52 -1.45 1.04
C LEU A 73 0.29 -1.62 -0.47
N ASN A 74 0.73 -0.69 -1.32
CA ASN A 74 0.66 -0.92 -2.78
C ASN A 74 1.69 -1.96 -3.29
N ASN A 75 2.60 -2.44 -2.44
CA ASN A 75 3.55 -3.48 -2.80
C ASN A 75 3.14 -4.83 -2.19
N ARG A 76 3.51 -5.91 -2.87
CA ARG A 76 3.37 -7.29 -2.37
C ARG A 76 4.69 -8.03 -2.54
N THR A 77 5.09 -8.78 -1.52
CA THR A 77 6.27 -9.64 -1.55
C THR A 77 5.85 -11.07 -1.35
N ILE A 78 6.20 -11.95 -2.27
CA ILE A 78 5.95 -13.39 -2.18
C ILE A 78 7.29 -14.10 -2.09
N ILE A 79 7.53 -14.81 -0.98
CA ILE A 79 8.74 -15.60 -0.78
C ILE A 79 8.43 -17.07 -1.04
N LEU A 80 9.06 -17.64 -2.05
CA LEU A 80 9.01 -19.07 -2.34
C LEU A 80 10.07 -19.82 -1.51
N MET A 81 9.59 -20.66 -0.59
CA MET A 81 10.44 -21.47 0.30
C MET A 81 10.02 -22.95 0.24
N PRO A 82 10.25 -23.65 -0.89
CA PRO A 82 9.96 -25.07 -0.97
C PRO A 82 10.82 -25.87 0.02
N ASP A 83 10.40 -27.10 0.33
CA ASP A 83 11.16 -28.00 1.18
C ASP A 83 12.59 -28.21 0.63
N ILE A 84 13.56 -28.34 1.54
CA ILE A 84 14.97 -28.53 1.17
C ILE A 84 15.18 -29.76 0.26
N LYS A 85 14.36 -30.80 0.42
CA LYS A 85 14.37 -31.98 -0.46
C LYS A 85 14.01 -31.61 -1.90
N VAL A 86 13.06 -30.70 -2.09
CA VAL A 86 12.67 -30.20 -3.42
C VAL A 86 13.81 -29.40 -4.04
N LEU A 87 14.48 -28.55 -3.26
CA LEU A 87 15.67 -27.82 -3.73
C LEU A 87 16.80 -28.78 -4.12
N ASN A 88 17.08 -29.79 -3.30
CA ASN A 88 18.11 -30.79 -3.58
C ASN A 88 17.82 -31.58 -4.86
N ASN A 89 16.56 -32.02 -5.05
CA ASN A 89 16.17 -32.73 -6.27
C ASN A 89 16.38 -31.85 -7.51
N ARG A 90 15.93 -30.59 -7.45
CA ARG A 90 16.12 -29.63 -8.55
C ARG A 90 17.61 -29.35 -8.83
N TYR A 91 18.45 -29.33 -7.80
CA TYR A 91 19.89 -29.15 -7.94
C TYR A 91 20.53 -30.37 -8.62
N ASN A 92 20.16 -31.59 -8.22
CA ASN A 92 20.70 -32.80 -8.85
C ASN A 92 20.21 -32.98 -10.30
N ASP A 93 18.99 -32.51 -10.61
CA ASP A 93 18.43 -32.62 -11.97
C ASP A 93 19.01 -31.59 -12.93
N ARG A 94 19.16 -30.33 -12.50
CA ARG A 94 19.51 -29.20 -13.37
C ARG A 94 20.91 -28.66 -13.14
N GLY A 95 21.45 -28.84 -11.94
CA GLY A 95 22.58 -28.05 -11.43
C GLY A 95 22.21 -26.59 -11.17
N ASP A 96 23.22 -25.84 -10.70
CA ASP A 96 23.23 -24.39 -10.66
C ASP A 96 24.59 -23.91 -11.17
N GLU A 97 24.59 -22.89 -12.04
CA GLU A 97 25.82 -22.43 -12.71
C GLU A 97 26.71 -21.59 -11.80
N ILE A 98 26.15 -21.04 -10.72
CA ILE A 98 26.80 -20.03 -9.88
C ILE A 98 27.07 -20.58 -8.48
N GLN A 99 26.11 -21.32 -7.90
CA GLN A 99 26.17 -21.76 -6.50
C GLN A 99 26.39 -23.25 -6.38
N ASN A 100 27.20 -23.66 -5.41
CA ASN A 100 27.20 -25.06 -4.97
C ASN A 100 26.01 -25.35 -4.03
N TRP A 101 25.84 -26.61 -3.66
CA TRP A 101 24.73 -27.03 -2.80
C TRP A 101 24.83 -26.42 -1.39
N GLU A 102 26.03 -26.28 -0.84
CA GLU A 102 26.28 -25.67 0.46
C GLU A 102 25.85 -24.20 0.48
N ASP A 103 26.10 -23.47 -0.59
CA ASP A 103 25.73 -22.06 -0.77
C ASP A 103 24.21 -21.91 -0.82
N ILE A 104 23.53 -22.79 -1.56
CA ILE A 104 22.05 -22.82 -1.64
C ILE A 104 21.44 -23.03 -0.25
N ILE A 105 21.99 -23.97 0.54
CA ILE A 105 21.55 -24.20 1.93
C ILE A 105 21.79 -22.95 2.78
N ALA A 106 22.97 -22.34 2.69
CA ALA A 106 23.30 -21.16 3.47
C ALA A 106 22.38 -19.98 3.15
N ILE A 107 22.09 -19.74 1.87
CA ILE A 107 21.16 -18.71 1.40
C ILE A 107 19.73 -19.02 1.85
N ASN A 108 19.28 -20.27 1.74
CA ASN A 108 17.97 -20.68 2.25
C ASN A 108 17.83 -20.39 3.75
N ASN A 109 18.86 -20.68 4.54
CA ASN A 109 18.87 -20.39 5.97
C ASN A 109 18.83 -18.89 6.27
N LEU A 110 19.45 -18.05 5.43
CA LEU A 110 19.35 -16.59 5.55
C LEU A 110 17.93 -16.09 5.24
N TYR A 111 17.25 -16.65 4.24
CA TYR A 111 15.83 -16.36 4.01
C TYR A 111 14.96 -16.72 5.22
N GLU A 112 15.20 -17.87 5.85
CA GLU A 112 14.48 -18.26 7.08
C GLU A 112 14.67 -17.24 8.22
N GLN A 113 15.88 -16.68 8.36
CA GLN A 113 16.14 -15.63 9.35
C GLN A 113 15.36 -14.34 9.03
N ILE A 114 15.32 -13.94 7.77
CA ILE A 114 14.53 -12.78 7.32
C ILE A 114 13.03 -13.02 7.54
N ILE A 115 12.52 -14.21 7.22
CA ILE A 115 11.12 -14.58 7.44
C ILE A 115 10.75 -14.49 8.91
N LYS A 116 11.61 -14.95 9.82
CA LYS A 116 11.35 -14.80 11.27
C LYS A 116 11.21 -13.34 11.69
N LYS A 117 11.94 -12.44 11.01
CA LYS A 117 11.96 -11.01 11.32
C LYS A 117 10.83 -10.22 10.66
N PHE A 118 10.50 -10.52 9.40
CA PHE A 118 9.58 -9.74 8.58
C PHE A 118 8.30 -10.49 8.17
N GLY A 119 8.18 -11.78 8.50
CA GLY A 119 7.09 -12.63 8.01
C GLY A 119 5.70 -12.26 8.54
N LYS A 120 5.59 -11.29 9.44
CA LYS A 120 4.32 -10.80 10.01
C LYS A 120 3.71 -9.61 9.25
N PHE A 121 4.46 -8.99 8.32
CA PHE A 121 3.93 -7.86 7.53
C PHE A 121 2.79 -8.35 6.63
N SER A 122 1.72 -7.54 6.52
CA SER A 122 0.58 -7.87 5.64
C SER A 122 0.96 -7.92 4.17
N THR A 123 2.01 -7.20 3.80
CA THR A 123 2.58 -7.10 2.45
C THR A 123 3.60 -8.19 2.11
N LEU A 124 3.75 -9.20 2.99
CA LEU A 124 4.65 -10.34 2.78
C LEU A 124 3.90 -11.67 2.96
N LYS A 125 3.95 -12.53 1.93
CA LYS A 125 3.46 -13.91 1.97
C LYS A 125 4.61 -14.89 1.79
N VAL A 126 4.70 -15.87 2.68
CA VAL A 126 5.61 -17.01 2.52
C VAL A 126 4.82 -18.19 1.98
N ILE A 127 5.28 -18.77 0.88
CA ILE A 127 4.65 -19.92 0.22
C ILE A 127 5.60 -21.11 0.31
N ARG A 128 5.10 -22.20 0.89
CA ARG A 128 5.83 -23.46 1.09
C ARG A 128 5.12 -24.69 0.49
N SER A 129 3.93 -24.50 -0.04
CA SER A 129 3.10 -25.59 -0.57
C SER A 129 3.54 -26.07 -1.95
N ASP A 130 2.90 -27.15 -2.38
CA ASP A 130 2.94 -27.68 -3.73
C ASP A 130 2.02 -26.93 -4.72
N GLN A 131 1.19 -25.99 -4.23
CA GLN A 131 0.28 -25.17 -5.03
C GLN A 131 0.62 -23.67 -4.96
N PRO A 132 1.86 -23.27 -5.32
CA PRO A 132 2.31 -21.90 -5.11
C PRO A 132 1.55 -20.86 -5.95
N LEU A 133 1.01 -21.25 -7.11
CA LEU A 133 0.23 -20.37 -7.96
C LEU A 133 -1.08 -19.97 -7.29
N GLN A 134 -1.85 -20.93 -6.76
CA GLN A 134 -3.14 -20.65 -6.14
C GLN A 134 -2.96 -19.75 -4.93
N GLU A 135 -2.02 -20.07 -4.03
CA GLU A 135 -1.74 -19.23 -2.86
C GLU A 135 -1.28 -17.82 -3.21
N ALA A 136 -0.50 -17.67 -4.29
CA ALA A 136 -0.10 -16.36 -4.79
C ALA A 136 -1.31 -15.56 -5.30
N LEU A 137 -2.18 -16.19 -6.10
CA LEU A 137 -3.38 -15.54 -6.62
C LEU A 137 -4.34 -15.14 -5.49
N ASP A 138 -4.64 -16.05 -4.56
CA ASP A 138 -5.51 -15.78 -3.40
C ASP A 138 -4.98 -14.59 -2.58
N TYR A 139 -3.66 -14.55 -2.35
CA TYR A 139 -3.02 -13.47 -1.62
C TYR A 139 -3.12 -12.12 -2.36
N LEU A 140 -2.94 -12.12 -3.68
CA LEU A 140 -3.01 -10.92 -4.50
C LEU A 140 -4.45 -10.43 -4.70
N GLU A 141 -5.43 -11.32 -4.75
CA GLU A 141 -6.85 -10.99 -4.94
C GLU A 141 -7.47 -10.42 -3.66
N THR A 142 -7.12 -10.96 -2.50
CA THR A 142 -7.61 -10.50 -1.18
C THR A 142 -6.90 -9.23 -0.68
N SER A 143 -5.92 -8.75 -1.44
CA SER A 143 -5.15 -7.54 -1.11
C SER A 143 -6.01 -6.29 -1.14
N GLY A 144 -6.04 -5.55 -0.04
CA GLY A 144 -6.82 -4.32 0.09
C GLY A 144 -8.28 -4.52 0.49
N GLU A 145 -8.75 -5.75 0.69
CA GLU A 145 -10.12 -6.01 1.17
C GLU A 145 -10.39 -5.39 2.54
N ASN A 146 -9.38 -5.37 3.42
CA ASN A 146 -9.44 -4.76 4.74
C ASN A 146 -8.17 -3.96 5.05
N ILE A 147 -8.11 -2.74 4.49
CA ILE A 147 -6.98 -1.83 4.68
C ILE A 147 -6.68 -1.52 6.16
N PRO A 148 -7.66 -1.22 7.03
CA PRO A 148 -7.40 -1.05 8.46
C PRO A 148 -6.67 -2.25 9.09
N GLN A 149 -7.10 -3.47 8.77
CA GLN A 149 -6.43 -4.68 9.25
C GLN A 149 -5.02 -4.82 8.69
N GLU A 150 -4.78 -4.49 7.42
CA GLU A 150 -3.43 -4.53 6.83
C GLU A 150 -2.47 -3.53 7.50
N VAL A 151 -2.95 -2.33 7.84
CA VAL A 151 -2.18 -1.33 8.59
C VAL A 151 -1.87 -1.81 10.00
N LEU A 152 -2.85 -2.39 10.70
CA LEU A 152 -2.67 -2.99 12.02
C LEU A 152 -1.60 -4.09 12.00
N LEU A 153 -1.67 -5.01 11.04
CA LEU A 153 -0.67 -6.08 10.90
C LEU A 153 0.75 -5.53 10.68
N ASN A 154 0.89 -4.46 9.92
CA ASN A 154 2.18 -3.81 9.72
C ASN A 154 2.71 -3.13 10.99
N ALA A 155 1.84 -2.52 11.80
CA ALA A 155 2.21 -1.98 13.10
C ALA A 155 2.69 -3.10 14.04
N ILE A 156 1.95 -4.21 14.15
CA ILE A 156 2.35 -5.39 14.93
C ILE A 156 3.70 -5.95 14.45
N ALA A 157 3.93 -5.98 13.14
CA ALA A 157 5.18 -6.45 12.55
C ALA A 157 6.36 -5.48 12.74
N SER A 158 6.09 -4.24 13.17
CA SER A 158 7.04 -3.16 13.39
C SER A 158 7.18 -2.77 14.86
N ASP A 159 7.02 -3.74 15.78
CA ASP A 159 7.12 -3.52 17.23
C ASP A 159 6.11 -2.47 17.72
N ASP A 160 4.85 -2.63 17.30
CA ASP A 160 3.67 -1.82 17.64
C ASP A 160 3.66 -0.39 17.07
N GLU A 161 4.63 -0.03 16.21
CA GLU A 161 4.63 1.23 15.46
C GLU A 161 5.24 1.09 14.05
N ALA A 162 4.42 1.23 13.01
CA ALA A 162 4.88 1.25 11.62
C ALA A 162 5.03 2.68 11.08
N TYR A 163 6.16 2.96 10.43
CA TYR A 163 6.42 4.27 9.83
C TYR A 163 7.40 4.27 8.65
N PRO A 164 7.14 5.10 7.61
CA PRO A 164 5.81 5.58 7.22
C PRO A 164 5.02 4.44 6.55
N VAL A 165 3.73 4.30 6.88
CA VAL A 165 2.82 3.43 6.13
C VAL A 165 2.26 4.20 4.94
N LYS A 166 2.20 3.58 3.77
CA LYS A 166 1.70 4.20 2.53
C LYS A 166 0.66 3.32 1.87
N LEU A 167 -0.38 3.94 1.34
CA LEU A 167 -1.37 3.27 0.50
C LEU A 167 -1.94 4.24 -0.53
N GLU A 168 -2.39 3.68 -1.64
CA GLU A 168 -3.10 4.37 -2.71
C GLU A 168 -4.21 3.45 -3.19
N VAL A 169 -5.42 3.96 -3.19
CA VAL A 169 -6.60 3.19 -3.58
C VAL A 169 -7.29 3.86 -4.74
N ASP A 170 -7.84 3.06 -5.63
CA ASP A 170 -8.84 3.50 -6.59
C ASP A 170 -10.17 3.63 -5.85
N LEU A 171 -10.77 4.82 -5.91
CA LEU A 171 -12.04 5.10 -5.27
C LEU A 171 -13.21 4.50 -6.06
N GLY A 172 -13.02 4.19 -7.34
CA GLY A 172 -14.00 3.54 -8.19
C GLY A 172 -15.27 4.36 -8.45
N ASP A 173 -16.21 3.72 -9.15
CA ASP A 173 -17.51 4.31 -9.45
C ASP A 173 -18.35 4.45 -8.17
N GLY A 174 -19.04 5.59 -8.04
CA GLY A 174 -19.97 5.81 -6.94
C GLY A 174 -19.37 6.33 -5.62
N PHE A 175 -18.06 6.60 -5.56
CA PHE A 175 -17.41 7.15 -4.36
C PHE A 175 -18.03 8.47 -3.87
N MET A 176 -18.60 9.27 -4.78
CA MET A 176 -19.33 10.50 -4.42
C MET A 176 -20.66 10.21 -3.71
N THR A 177 -21.28 9.06 -3.97
CA THR A 177 -22.60 8.69 -3.42
C THR A 177 -22.52 7.78 -2.20
N ALA A 178 -21.32 7.35 -1.81
CA ALA A 178 -21.11 6.54 -0.62
C ALA A 178 -21.60 7.30 0.63
N ILE A 179 -22.66 6.79 1.24
CA ILE A 179 -23.09 7.24 2.58
C ILE A 179 -22.02 6.71 3.53
N ASN A 180 -21.41 7.63 4.27
CA ASN A 180 -20.34 7.28 5.17
C ASN A 180 -20.80 7.34 6.63
N ASP A 181 -20.72 6.20 7.28
CA ASP A 181 -20.89 5.99 8.72
C ASP A 181 -19.73 6.57 9.54
N ALA A 182 -18.73 7.24 8.93
CA ALA A 182 -17.64 7.87 9.69
C ALA A 182 -18.10 8.86 10.76
N PHE A 183 -19.26 9.49 10.60
CA PHE A 183 -19.83 10.39 11.61
C PHE A 183 -20.62 9.65 12.71
N ASP A 184 -20.80 8.33 12.58
CA ASP A 184 -21.43 7.50 13.61
C ASP A 184 -20.47 7.25 14.78
N PHE A 185 -19.16 7.45 14.57
CA PHE A 185 -18.17 7.44 15.64
C PHE A 185 -18.16 8.78 16.38
N GLU A 186 -19.03 8.89 17.38
CA GLU A 186 -19.34 10.15 18.06
C GLU A 186 -18.09 10.87 18.64
N SER A 187 -17.06 10.11 19.03
CA SER A 187 -15.84 10.71 19.62
C SER A 187 -15.00 11.53 18.62
N GLU A 188 -15.05 11.22 17.32
CA GLU A 188 -14.31 11.94 16.27
C GLU A 188 -15.20 12.87 15.44
N LYS A 189 -16.51 12.86 15.67
CA LYS A 189 -17.49 13.60 14.86
C LYS A 189 -17.24 15.10 14.78
N GLU A 190 -16.95 15.75 15.90
CA GLU A 190 -16.66 17.19 15.93
C GLU A 190 -15.37 17.50 15.17
N TYR A 191 -14.36 16.64 15.34
CA TYR A 191 -13.08 16.72 14.65
C TYR A 191 -13.25 16.59 13.13
N TYR A 192 -13.95 15.55 12.65
CA TYR A 192 -14.25 15.35 11.24
C TYR A 192 -15.09 16.49 10.64
N THR A 193 -16.08 16.99 11.39
CA THR A 193 -16.92 18.13 10.96
C THR A 193 -16.08 19.39 10.74
N LYS A 194 -15.10 19.64 11.61
CA LYS A 194 -14.18 20.77 11.49
C LYS A 194 -13.31 20.66 10.24
N ILE A 195 -12.76 19.48 9.94
CA ILE A 195 -11.95 19.24 8.74
C ILE A 195 -12.79 19.47 7.48
N LEU A 196 -13.96 18.82 7.40
CA LEU A 196 -14.89 18.93 6.28
C LEU A 196 -15.25 20.40 6.03
N SER A 197 -15.68 21.11 7.07
CA SER A 197 -16.08 22.52 6.97
C SER A 197 -14.94 23.41 6.47
N LYS A 198 -13.72 23.23 6.99
CA LYS A 198 -12.53 23.98 6.54
C LYS A 198 -12.21 23.69 5.07
N MET A 199 -12.26 22.42 4.66
CA MET A 199 -11.96 22.02 3.29
C MET A 199 -13.00 22.59 2.30
N LEU A 200 -14.30 22.43 2.58
CA LEU A 200 -15.37 22.97 1.73
C LEU A 200 -15.37 24.50 1.67
N THR A 201 -15.05 25.16 2.79
CA THR A 201 -14.86 26.61 2.81
C THR A 201 -13.69 27.02 1.92
N THR A 202 -12.57 26.28 1.94
CA THR A 202 -11.41 26.54 1.09
C THR A 202 -11.78 26.41 -0.39
N ILE A 203 -12.46 25.33 -0.78
CA ILE A 203 -12.96 25.15 -2.15
C ILE A 203 -13.86 26.32 -2.56
N THR A 204 -14.81 26.69 -1.72
CA THR A 204 -15.76 27.79 -2.00
C THR A 204 -15.02 29.11 -2.22
N LYS A 205 -14.11 29.47 -1.31
CA LYS A 205 -13.31 30.70 -1.38
C LYS A 205 -12.47 30.77 -2.65
N GLU A 206 -11.79 29.67 -2.99
CA GLU A 206 -10.99 29.59 -4.20
C GLU A 206 -11.85 29.69 -5.48
N ASN A 207 -13.06 29.13 -5.48
CA ASN A 207 -13.99 29.19 -6.62
C ASN A 207 -14.58 30.59 -6.84
N ILE A 208 -14.92 31.31 -5.77
CA ILE A 208 -15.51 32.65 -5.87
C ILE A 208 -14.46 33.75 -6.01
N GLY A 209 -13.19 33.43 -5.76
CA GLY A 209 -12.06 34.37 -5.80
C GLY A 209 -11.85 35.13 -4.49
N ASP A 210 -12.45 34.68 -3.39
CA ASP A 210 -12.17 35.15 -2.02
C ASP A 210 -10.89 34.49 -1.49
N ASN A 211 -9.80 34.72 -2.21
CA ASN A 211 -8.47 34.19 -1.93
C ASN A 211 -7.46 35.36 -1.99
N PRO A 212 -6.20 35.17 -1.54
CA PRO A 212 -5.19 36.23 -1.53
C PRO A 212 -4.87 36.87 -2.88
N TYR A 213 -5.42 36.35 -3.98
CA TYR A 213 -5.15 36.75 -5.35
C TYR A 213 -6.36 37.45 -5.98
N GLY A 214 -7.49 37.54 -5.26
CA GLY A 214 -8.71 38.21 -5.70
C GLY A 214 -9.29 37.66 -7.00
N THR A 215 -8.98 36.41 -7.36
CA THR A 215 -9.34 35.82 -8.66
C THR A 215 -9.88 34.41 -8.51
N ARG A 216 -10.95 34.12 -9.25
CA ARG A 216 -11.56 32.79 -9.30
C ARG A 216 -10.57 31.78 -9.86
N GLN A 217 -10.50 30.63 -9.21
CA GLN A 217 -9.70 29.51 -9.68
C GLN A 217 -10.52 28.56 -10.56
N ASP A 218 -9.89 27.99 -11.59
CA ASP A 218 -10.48 26.94 -12.41
C ASP A 218 -10.44 25.60 -11.62
N PRO A 219 -11.60 24.97 -11.33
CA PRO A 219 -11.63 23.75 -10.54
C PRO A 219 -10.89 22.56 -11.16
N LYS A 220 -10.77 22.52 -12.48
CA LYS A 220 -10.03 21.48 -13.21
C LYS A 220 -8.54 21.82 -13.36
N LYS A 221 -8.11 22.98 -12.86
CA LYS A 221 -6.74 23.47 -13.01
C LYS A 221 -6.15 24.18 -11.80
N THR A 222 -6.75 24.06 -10.63
CA THR A 222 -6.16 24.63 -9.41
C THR A 222 -5.28 23.61 -8.68
N ARG A 223 -4.45 24.10 -7.76
CA ARG A 223 -3.65 23.28 -6.81
C ARG A 223 -3.92 23.72 -5.37
N ARG A 224 -5.05 24.38 -5.16
CA ARG A 224 -5.29 25.22 -3.97
C ARG A 224 -6.38 24.69 -3.07
N TYR A 225 -6.99 23.58 -3.45
CA TYR A 225 -7.89 22.83 -2.60
C TYR A 225 -7.06 22.03 -1.60
N ILE A 226 -6.53 22.73 -0.60
CA ILE A 226 -5.64 22.18 0.43
C ILE A 226 -6.21 22.53 1.80
N TYR A 227 -6.36 21.51 2.62
CA TYR A 227 -6.52 21.62 4.06
C TYR A 227 -5.20 21.25 4.74
N ALA A 228 -4.79 22.02 5.75
CA ALA A 228 -3.65 21.73 6.60
C ALA A 228 -3.94 22.15 8.05
N ASP A 229 -3.46 21.38 9.02
CA ASP A 229 -3.69 21.60 10.46
C ASP A 229 -2.62 20.88 11.30
N ASP A 230 -2.55 21.17 12.60
CA ASP A 230 -1.62 20.56 13.55
C ASP A 230 -2.16 19.29 14.24
N SER A 231 -3.27 18.75 13.74
CA SER A 231 -3.93 17.53 14.20
C SER A 231 -3.37 16.23 13.60
N CYS A 232 -3.97 15.08 13.97
CA CYS A 232 -3.57 13.76 13.46
C CYS A 232 -3.71 13.66 11.93
N ILE A 233 -4.84 14.09 11.36
CA ILE A 233 -4.97 14.33 9.92
C ILE A 233 -4.40 15.74 9.69
N ALA A 234 -3.18 15.79 9.16
CA ALA A 234 -2.38 17.02 9.09
C ALA A 234 -2.49 17.71 7.72
N LEU A 235 -2.79 16.95 6.67
CA LEU A 235 -2.93 17.47 5.31
C LEU A 235 -4.01 16.70 4.55
N PHE A 236 -4.84 17.43 3.81
CA PHE A 236 -5.69 16.87 2.76
C PHE A 236 -5.62 17.76 1.51
N HIS A 237 -5.32 17.18 0.35
CA HIS A 237 -5.16 17.93 -0.89
C HIS A 237 -5.91 17.24 -2.02
N MET A 238 -6.75 18.00 -2.72
CA MET A 238 -7.44 17.57 -3.93
C MET A 238 -6.76 18.18 -5.17
N MET A 239 -6.47 17.33 -6.16
CA MET A 239 -5.96 17.74 -7.47
C MET A 239 -6.80 17.12 -8.59
N TYR A 240 -7.30 17.97 -9.49
CA TYR A 240 -7.86 17.54 -10.77
C TYR A 240 -6.93 18.04 -11.88
N ARG A 241 -6.34 17.12 -12.66
CA ARG A 241 -5.50 17.39 -13.85
C ARG A 241 -5.63 16.32 -14.90
N GLU A 242 -5.61 16.72 -16.17
CA GLU A 242 -5.39 15.78 -17.29
C GLU A 242 -6.33 14.55 -17.25
N ASP A 243 -7.60 14.78 -16.88
CA ASP A 243 -8.58 13.69 -16.70
C ASP A 243 -8.21 12.69 -15.59
N ARG A 244 -7.65 13.20 -14.49
CA ARG A 244 -7.32 12.47 -13.26
C ARG A 244 -7.74 13.28 -12.05
N LEU A 245 -8.36 12.61 -11.08
CA LEU A 245 -8.79 13.20 -9.81
C LEU A 245 -8.06 12.50 -8.67
N ASN A 246 -7.05 13.16 -8.11
CA ASN A 246 -6.23 12.59 -7.05
C ASN A 246 -6.47 13.33 -5.74
N PHE A 247 -6.65 12.56 -4.68
CA PHE A 247 -6.72 13.03 -3.30
C PHE A 247 -5.49 12.54 -2.55
N TYR A 248 -4.90 13.41 -1.74
CA TYR A 248 -3.73 13.11 -0.93
C TYR A 248 -4.03 13.43 0.51
N ALA A 249 -3.90 12.45 1.39
CA ALA A 249 -4.03 12.60 2.83
C ALA A 249 -2.69 12.29 3.52
N THR A 250 -2.32 13.13 4.49
CA THR A 250 -1.19 12.87 5.38
C THR A 250 -1.67 12.82 6.81
N LEU A 251 -1.48 11.67 7.45
CA LEU A 251 -1.73 11.48 8.86
C LEU A 251 -0.39 11.57 9.58
N ARG A 252 -0.23 12.54 10.49
CA ARG A 252 0.94 12.62 11.37
C ARG A 252 1.05 11.38 12.24
N SER A 253 -0.08 10.91 12.74
CA SER A 253 -0.19 9.75 13.61
C SER A 253 -1.62 9.21 13.58
N SER A 254 -1.80 7.91 13.80
CA SER A 254 -3.12 7.30 13.99
C SER A 254 -3.00 6.07 14.90
N ASP A 255 -3.91 5.96 15.87
CA ASP A 255 -4.11 4.73 16.64
C ASP A 255 -4.83 3.73 15.73
N VAL A 256 -4.10 2.69 15.32
CA VAL A 256 -4.57 1.76 14.30
C VAL A 256 -5.65 0.81 14.80
N VAL A 257 -5.77 0.64 16.13
CA VAL A 257 -6.76 -0.27 16.73
C VAL A 257 -8.11 0.43 16.85
N ASN A 258 -8.10 1.67 17.33
CA ASN A 258 -9.34 2.33 17.74
C ASN A 258 -9.82 3.42 16.76
N ILE A 259 -8.92 4.03 15.99
CA ILE A 259 -9.22 5.26 15.25
C ILE A 259 -9.08 5.10 13.74
N PHE A 260 -8.07 4.37 13.25
CA PHE A 260 -7.72 4.40 11.84
C PHE A 260 -8.85 3.94 10.88
N GLU A 261 -9.69 2.98 11.26
CA GLU A 261 -10.84 2.60 10.44
C GLU A 261 -11.78 3.80 10.20
N HIS A 262 -12.05 4.56 11.25
CA HIS A 262 -12.90 5.74 11.20
C HIS A 262 -12.25 6.87 10.40
N ASP A 263 -10.94 7.11 10.59
CA ASP A 263 -10.17 8.07 9.80
C ASP A 263 -10.23 7.72 8.31
N TYR A 264 -9.98 6.45 7.98
CA TYR A 264 -9.97 5.97 6.60
C TYR A 264 -11.33 6.13 5.93
N LYS A 265 -12.40 5.74 6.63
CA LYS A 265 -13.78 5.97 6.19
C LYS A 265 -14.00 7.47 5.95
N PHE A 266 -13.69 8.32 6.93
CA PHE A 266 -13.85 9.78 6.83
C PHE A 266 -13.15 10.37 5.60
N LEU A 267 -11.89 9.96 5.34
CA LEU A 267 -11.15 10.42 4.16
C LEU A 267 -11.85 10.09 2.85
N LYS A 268 -12.43 8.89 2.71
CA LYS A 268 -13.18 8.51 1.49
C LYS A 268 -14.39 9.42 1.27
N TYR A 269 -15.14 9.72 2.33
CA TYR A 269 -16.26 10.64 2.25
C TYR A 269 -15.83 12.07 1.93
N LEU A 270 -14.75 12.54 2.56
CA LEU A 270 -14.20 13.86 2.27
C LEU A 270 -13.85 13.99 0.78
N CYS A 271 -13.31 12.94 0.15
CA CYS A 271 -13.07 12.91 -1.29
C CYS A 271 -14.37 13.16 -2.08
N GLY A 272 -15.44 12.43 -1.75
CA GLY A 272 -16.75 12.57 -2.40
C GLY A 272 -17.35 13.97 -2.26
N GLU A 273 -17.34 14.53 -1.06
CA GLU A 273 -17.86 15.88 -0.80
C GLU A 273 -17.02 16.97 -1.51
N CYS A 274 -15.69 16.82 -1.54
CA CYS A 274 -14.83 17.73 -2.29
C CYS A 274 -15.12 17.69 -3.80
N ALA A 275 -15.29 16.49 -4.36
CA ALA A 275 -15.62 16.32 -5.78
C ALA A 275 -16.97 16.98 -6.14
N LYS A 276 -18.00 16.81 -5.29
CA LYS A 276 -19.29 17.51 -5.46
C LYS A 276 -19.12 19.03 -5.37
N ALA A 277 -18.36 19.52 -4.41
CA ALA A 277 -18.17 20.95 -4.16
C ALA A 277 -17.47 21.67 -5.32
N VAL A 278 -16.64 20.97 -6.10
CA VAL A 278 -16.03 21.50 -7.33
C VAL A 278 -16.91 21.32 -8.58
N GLY A 279 -18.11 20.75 -8.41
CA GLY A 279 -19.09 20.56 -9.48
C GLY A 279 -18.86 19.35 -10.37
N ILE A 280 -18.05 18.36 -9.94
CA ILE A 280 -17.93 17.09 -10.65
C ILE A 280 -19.24 16.33 -10.49
N LYS A 281 -19.76 15.81 -11.59
CA LYS A 281 -20.97 14.99 -11.63
C LYS A 281 -20.59 13.52 -11.76
N ASP A 282 -21.50 12.63 -11.38
CA ASP A 282 -21.23 11.18 -11.38
C ASP A 282 -20.79 10.64 -12.76
N TYR A 283 -21.32 11.19 -13.86
CA TYR A 283 -20.94 10.82 -15.22
C TYR A 283 -19.69 11.54 -15.77
N GLU A 284 -19.10 12.45 -14.98
CA GLU A 284 -17.89 13.20 -15.31
C GLU A 284 -16.70 12.78 -14.42
N ILE A 285 -16.86 11.72 -13.62
CA ILE A 285 -15.77 11.17 -12.80
C ILE A 285 -14.67 10.67 -13.74
N PRO A 286 -13.42 11.16 -13.60
CA PRO A 286 -12.32 10.66 -14.39
C PRO A 286 -12.02 9.19 -14.05
N LYS A 287 -11.58 8.42 -15.04
CA LYS A 287 -11.24 7.00 -14.84
C LYS A 287 -10.17 6.78 -13.78
N GLU A 288 -9.23 7.71 -13.67
CA GLU A 288 -8.20 7.67 -12.63
C GLU A 288 -8.63 8.57 -11.48
N THR A 289 -9.34 7.99 -10.51
CA THR A 289 -9.78 8.68 -9.30
C THR A 289 -9.25 7.98 -8.05
N THR A 290 -8.23 8.57 -7.41
CA THR A 290 -7.46 7.87 -6.36
C THR A 290 -7.39 8.62 -5.04
N LEU A 291 -7.31 7.90 -3.93
CA LEU A 291 -6.91 8.42 -2.63
C LEU A 291 -5.55 7.84 -2.23
N SER A 292 -4.54 8.69 -2.11
CA SER A 292 -3.23 8.35 -1.55
C SER A 292 -3.16 8.77 -0.08
N VAL A 293 -2.85 7.85 0.81
CA VAL A 293 -2.69 8.11 2.25
C VAL A 293 -1.26 7.77 2.68
N ILE A 294 -0.65 8.69 3.42
CA ILE A 294 0.62 8.46 4.13
C ILE A 294 0.36 8.60 5.62
N ILE A 295 0.69 7.59 6.40
CA ILE A 295 0.64 7.60 7.86
C ILE A 295 2.07 7.65 8.36
N HIS A 296 2.46 8.76 8.97
CA HIS A 296 3.82 8.96 9.48
C HIS A 296 4.11 8.13 10.73
N SER A 297 3.09 7.82 11.54
CA SER A 297 3.18 6.92 12.70
C SER A 297 1.87 6.17 12.87
N ALA A 298 1.86 4.90 12.45
CA ALA A 298 0.74 3.99 12.63
C ALA A 298 1.04 3.13 13.86
N HIS A 299 0.46 3.47 15.00
CA HIS A 299 0.84 2.92 16.31
C HIS A 299 -0.31 2.24 17.04
N ILE A 300 0.02 1.32 17.94
CA ILE A 300 -0.90 0.62 18.82
C ILE A 300 -0.69 1.15 20.24
N ILE A 301 -1.75 1.60 20.90
CA ILE A 301 -1.75 2.10 22.30
C ILE A 301 -2.28 1.03 23.25
#